data_AF-A0A834LZ74-F1
#
_entry.id   AF-A0A834LZ74-F1
#
_cell.length_a   1.000
_cell.length_b   1.000
_cell.length_c   1.000
_cell.angle_alpha   90.00
_cell.angle_beta   90.00
_cell.angle_gamma   90.00
#
_symmetry.space_group_name_H-M   'P 1'
#
loop_
_entity.id
_entity.type
_entity.pdbx_description
1 polymer ?
#
loop_
_entity_poly.entity_id
_entity_poly.type
_entity_poly.pdbx_seq_one_letter_code
_entity_poly.pdbx_strand_id
1 'polypeptide(L)'
;MWDFSKGRPRKIVDFSVPDSDDGCSAGQSLNPAFVHALAVPEVDMVDKVGKVCVVARGDGVVEVIDIESEHASSKSKNSLKPHKGAQLKAKGNASSVQTTETQDQNWRKKLCLDYSLGGHTASASCVAFSMFGEKGKHILSGGNDKSVKVWDWCRYFDDVQTSSNPDLMHLNINLSKKVNWLRTTPADSENLIVCDTSKVVTVYTVA
;
A
#
# COMPACT_ATOMS: atom_id res chain seq x y z
N MET A 1 -16.65 -15.72 -22.43
CA MET A 1 -15.72 -16.59 -21.67
C MET A 1 -14.44 -15.80 -21.47
N TRP A 2 -13.86 -15.79 -20.26
CA TRP A 2 -12.60 -15.09 -19.98
C TRP A 2 -11.41 -15.98 -20.35
N ASP A 3 -10.40 -15.41 -21.00
CA ASP A 3 -9.18 -16.13 -21.40
C ASP A 3 -8.01 -15.73 -20.48
N PHE A 4 -7.74 -16.57 -19.48
CA PHE A 4 -6.64 -16.36 -18.54
C PHE A 4 -5.27 -16.83 -19.08
N SER A 5 -5.21 -17.51 -20.23
CA SER A 5 -3.94 -18.02 -20.80
C SER A 5 -2.96 -16.93 -21.24
N LYS A 6 -3.45 -15.68 -21.34
CA LYS A 6 -2.67 -14.51 -21.77
C LYS A 6 -2.42 -13.49 -20.64
N GLY A 7 -2.57 -13.90 -19.38
CA GLY A 7 -2.25 -13.06 -18.23
C GLY A 7 -0.81 -12.54 -18.29
N ARG A 8 -0.65 -11.22 -18.29
CA ARG A 8 0.65 -10.53 -18.23
C ARG A 8 0.63 -9.52 -17.09
N PRO A 9 1.70 -9.41 -16.27
CA PRO A 9 1.78 -8.38 -15.25
C PRO A 9 1.79 -6.99 -15.90
N ARG A 10 0.89 -6.10 -15.46
CA ARG A 10 0.85 -4.69 -15.91
C ARG A 10 1.66 -3.76 -15.00
N LYS A 11 1.76 -4.12 -13.72
CA LYS A 11 2.55 -3.47 -12.67
C LYS A 11 3.15 -4.58 -11.82
N ILE A 12 4.41 -4.43 -11.43
CA ILE A 12 5.10 -5.30 -10.47
C ILE A 12 5.58 -4.38 -9.35
N VAL A 13 5.47 -4.83 -8.11
CA VAL A 13 6.11 -4.21 -6.95
C VAL A 13 7.02 -5.26 -6.35
N ASP A 14 8.25 -4.85 -6.06
CA ASP A 14 9.26 -5.68 -5.41
C ASP A 14 9.51 -5.10 -4.00
N PHE A 15 9.44 -5.95 -2.99
CA PHE A 15 9.66 -5.60 -1.59
C PHE A 15 11.02 -6.09 -1.07
N SER A 16 11.87 -6.67 -1.94
CA SER A 16 13.22 -7.14 -1.59
C SER A 16 14.27 -6.02 -1.56
N VAL A 17 13.96 -4.87 -2.16
CA VAL A 17 14.79 -3.66 -2.12
C VAL A 17 14.32 -2.79 -0.94
N PRO A 18 15.14 -2.57 0.10
CA PRO A 18 14.83 -1.54 1.10
C PRO A 18 14.94 -0.16 0.44
N ASP A 19 14.01 0.75 0.74
CA ASP A 19 14.18 2.16 0.34
C ASP A 19 15.47 2.71 1.00
N SER A 20 16.29 3.38 0.19
CA SER A 20 17.68 3.72 0.56
C SER A 20 17.82 4.78 1.65
N ASP A 21 16.72 5.44 2.03
CA ASP A 21 16.64 6.47 3.07
C ASP A 21 15.61 6.05 4.14
N ASP A 22 16.01 5.24 5.13
CA ASP A 22 15.88 5.68 6.53
C ASP A 22 16.71 4.84 7.54
N GLY A 23 17.12 5.49 8.63
CA GLY A 23 18.15 5.00 9.55
C GLY A 23 17.67 4.49 10.91
N CYS A 24 16.68 3.58 10.98
CA CYS A 24 16.29 2.97 12.27
C CYS A 24 15.73 1.53 12.19
N SER A 25 16.60 0.54 12.01
CA SER A 25 16.23 -0.89 12.02
C SER A 25 16.02 -1.49 13.44
N ALA A 26 15.99 -0.67 14.49
CA ALA A 26 15.87 -1.07 15.90
C ALA A 26 14.42 -1.43 16.31
N GLY A 27 13.77 -2.33 15.58
CA GLY A 27 12.41 -2.81 15.86
C GLY A 27 11.70 -3.54 14.71
N GLN A 28 12.24 -3.48 13.49
CA GLN A 28 11.76 -4.29 12.38
C GLN A 28 11.93 -5.79 12.67
N SER A 29 10.98 -6.63 12.26
CA SER A 29 11.08 -8.07 12.54
C SER A 29 11.99 -8.77 11.54
N LEU A 30 12.76 -9.76 12.01
CA LEU A 30 13.79 -10.47 11.22
C LEU A 30 13.25 -11.40 10.12
N ASN A 31 11.99 -11.22 9.72
CA ASN A 31 11.34 -11.97 8.65
C ASN A 31 11.47 -11.18 7.33
N PRO A 32 11.66 -11.82 6.17
CA PRO A 32 11.63 -11.12 4.89
C PRO A 32 10.27 -10.47 4.61
N ALA A 33 10.26 -9.41 3.79
CA ALA A 33 9.08 -8.65 3.38
C ALA A 33 8.13 -9.40 2.40
N PHE A 34 7.91 -10.70 2.62
CA PHE A 34 6.96 -11.50 1.83
C PHE A 34 5.54 -10.97 1.99
N VAL A 35 4.75 -10.96 0.90
CA VAL A 35 3.32 -10.64 0.97
C VAL A 35 2.57 -11.78 1.68
N HIS A 36 1.94 -11.48 2.81
CA HIS A 36 1.13 -12.45 3.55
C HIS A 36 -0.37 -12.26 3.31
N ALA A 37 -0.84 -11.01 3.19
CA ALA A 37 -2.21 -10.71 2.83
C ALA A 37 -2.32 -9.42 2.02
N LEU A 38 -3.41 -9.30 1.26
CA LEU A 38 -3.77 -8.13 0.48
C LEU A 38 -5.20 -7.70 0.82
N ALA A 39 -5.47 -6.40 0.77
CA ALA A 39 -6.82 -5.83 0.77
C ALA A 39 -6.95 -4.80 -0.37
N VAL A 40 -8.14 -4.71 -0.94
CA VAL A 40 -8.56 -3.66 -1.88
C VAL A 40 -9.90 -3.09 -1.40
N PRO A 41 -10.24 -1.83 -1.73
CA PRO A 41 -11.52 -1.23 -1.35
C PRO A 41 -12.70 -1.94 -2.01
N GLU A 42 -13.85 -1.97 -1.34
CA GLU A 42 -15.11 -2.39 -1.97
C GLU A 42 -15.63 -1.32 -2.95
N VAL A 43 -16.55 -1.69 -3.84
CA VAL A 43 -16.96 -0.84 -4.98
C VAL A 43 -17.50 0.53 -4.55
N ASP A 44 -18.17 0.61 -3.40
CA ASP A 44 -18.70 1.85 -2.82
C ASP A 44 -17.66 2.67 -2.03
N MET A 45 -16.47 2.13 -1.80
CA MET A 45 -15.32 2.87 -1.26
C MET A 45 -14.47 3.52 -2.35
N VAL A 46 -14.38 2.93 -3.55
CA VAL A 46 -13.39 3.30 -4.59
C VAL A 46 -13.46 4.79 -4.97
N ASP A 47 -14.64 5.40 -5.00
CA ASP A 47 -14.80 6.82 -5.36
C ASP A 47 -14.28 7.79 -4.27
N LYS A 48 -14.12 7.33 -3.02
CA LYS A 48 -13.51 8.08 -1.90
C LYS A 48 -12.04 7.74 -1.70
N VAL A 49 -11.75 6.44 -1.62
CA VAL A 49 -10.46 5.85 -1.25
C VAL A 49 -9.49 5.80 -2.44
N GLY A 50 -10.01 5.94 -3.67
CA GLY A 50 -9.26 5.66 -4.88
C GLY A 50 -9.02 4.16 -5.06
N LYS A 51 -8.15 3.82 -6.02
CA LYS A 51 -7.84 2.42 -6.38
C LYS A 51 -6.49 2.01 -5.82
N VAL A 52 -6.47 1.82 -4.51
CA VAL A 52 -5.28 1.36 -3.77
C VAL A 52 -5.32 -0.15 -3.52
N CYS A 53 -4.14 -0.72 -3.29
CA CYS A 53 -3.96 -2.03 -2.67
C CYS A 53 -3.25 -1.82 -1.33
N VAL A 54 -3.68 -2.52 -0.28
CA VAL A 54 -3.00 -2.55 1.01
C VAL A 54 -2.35 -3.92 1.19
N VAL A 55 -1.08 -3.93 1.59
CA VAL A 55 -0.23 -5.12 1.66
C VAL A 55 0.19 -5.35 3.11
N ALA A 56 -0.12 -6.52 3.67
CA ALA A 56 0.47 -6.98 4.93
C ALA A 56 1.74 -7.78 4.62
N ARG A 57 2.89 -7.33 5.12
CA ARG A 57 4.21 -7.92 4.83
C ARG A 57 4.77 -8.74 6.01
N GLY A 58 5.61 -9.71 5.67
CA GLY A 58 6.28 -10.62 6.60
C GLY A 58 7.21 -9.92 7.58
N ASP A 59 7.81 -8.79 7.20
CA ASP A 59 8.67 -7.96 8.06
C ASP A 59 7.90 -7.22 9.19
N GLY A 60 6.58 -7.06 9.05
CA GLY A 60 5.71 -6.34 10.00
C GLY A 60 5.09 -5.05 9.42
N VAL A 61 5.52 -4.61 8.24
CA VAL A 61 5.02 -3.39 7.60
C VAL A 61 3.64 -3.63 6.97
N VAL A 62 2.79 -2.60 7.03
CA VAL A 62 1.55 -2.55 6.24
C VAL A 62 1.65 -1.40 5.24
N GLU A 63 1.64 -1.70 3.95
CA GLU A 63 1.95 -0.73 2.88
C GLU A 63 0.72 -0.44 2.02
N VAL A 64 0.44 0.84 1.75
CA VAL A 64 -0.60 1.27 0.80
C VAL A 64 0.03 1.69 -0.53
N ILE A 65 -0.49 1.13 -1.62
CA ILE A 65 0.05 1.25 -2.97
C ILE A 65 -1.07 1.65 -3.94
N ASP A 66 -0.95 2.79 -4.61
CA ASP A 66 -1.84 3.16 -5.72
C ASP A 66 -1.68 2.17 -6.90
N ILE A 67 -2.79 1.60 -7.38
CA ILE A 67 -2.81 0.62 -8.49
C ILE A 67 -2.86 1.32 -9.86
N GLU A 68 -3.55 2.46 -9.99
CA GLU A 68 -3.97 3.07 -11.27
C GLU A 68 -3.33 4.43 -11.62
N SER A 69 -2.36 4.93 -10.83
CA SER A 69 -1.67 6.23 -10.98
C SER A 69 -1.01 6.59 -12.34
N GLU A 70 -1.21 5.80 -13.41
CA GLU A 70 -0.78 6.11 -14.79
C GLU A 70 -1.95 6.09 -15.81
N HIS A 71 -3.02 6.85 -15.56
CA HIS A 71 -4.10 7.05 -16.53
C HIS A 71 -4.28 8.50 -17.05
N ALA A 72 -3.35 9.41 -16.72
CA ALA A 72 -3.38 10.83 -17.15
C ALA A 72 -2.42 11.20 -18.30
N SER A 73 -1.36 10.43 -18.56
CA SER A 73 -0.26 10.81 -19.47
C SER A 73 -0.42 10.33 -20.92
N SER A 74 -1.29 9.35 -21.19
CA SER A 74 -1.35 8.63 -22.47
C SER A 74 -2.32 9.19 -23.52
N LYS A 75 -3.01 10.31 -23.23
CA LYS A 75 -4.00 10.96 -24.14
C LYS A 75 -3.55 12.28 -24.77
N SER A 76 -2.24 12.53 -24.91
CA SER A 76 -1.75 13.69 -25.70
C SER A 76 -0.45 13.40 -26.46
N LYS A 77 -0.56 12.60 -27.54
CA LYS A 77 0.50 12.44 -28.58
C LYS A 77 -0.01 11.74 -29.84
N ASN A 78 -1.11 12.25 -30.44
CA ASN A 78 -1.58 11.72 -31.72
C ASN A 78 -2.20 12.79 -32.66
N SER A 79 -1.48 13.89 -32.85
CA SER A 79 -1.64 14.77 -34.02
C SER A 79 -0.36 15.52 -34.29
N LEU A 80 0.36 15.12 -35.35
CA LEU A 80 1.23 15.96 -36.19
C LEU A 80 1.61 15.13 -37.43
N LYS A 81 1.27 15.64 -38.62
CA LYS A 81 1.47 14.91 -39.89
C LYS A 81 2.92 15.06 -40.37
N PRO A 82 3.56 14.02 -40.93
CA PRO A 82 4.88 14.15 -41.52
C PRO A 82 4.83 14.91 -42.85
N HIS A 83 5.56 16.01 -42.95
CA HIS A 83 5.90 16.66 -44.22
C HIS A 83 7.42 16.63 -44.45
N LYS A 84 7.83 16.50 -45.72
CA LYS A 84 9.22 16.28 -46.15
C LYS A 84 10.00 17.59 -46.19
N GLY A 85 11.30 17.59 -45.85
CA GLY A 85 12.14 18.77 -46.08
C GLY A 85 13.64 18.62 -45.74
N ALA A 86 14.47 18.50 -46.79
CA ALA A 86 15.90 18.87 -46.86
C ALA A 86 16.94 18.18 -45.94
N GLN A 87 18.22 18.37 -46.31
CA GLN A 87 19.42 17.88 -45.63
C GLN A 87 20.09 19.00 -44.82
N LEU A 88 20.97 18.63 -43.88
CA LEU A 88 22.31 19.21 -43.79
C LEU A 88 23.27 18.24 -43.06
N LYS A 89 24.57 18.32 -43.35
CA LYS A 89 25.62 17.52 -42.70
C LYS A 89 26.35 18.34 -41.64
N ALA A 90 26.62 17.73 -40.49
CA ALA A 90 27.75 18.08 -39.62
C ALA A 90 28.40 16.78 -39.11
N LYS A 91 29.69 16.83 -38.74
CA LYS A 91 30.49 15.66 -38.35
C LYS A 91 31.31 16.00 -37.12
N GLY A 92 31.17 15.24 -36.04
CA GLY A 92 31.92 15.41 -34.80
C GLY A 92 31.77 14.19 -33.90
N ASN A 93 32.88 13.73 -33.31
CA ASN A 93 32.89 12.59 -32.39
C ASN A 93 32.69 13.06 -30.95
N ALA A 94 31.81 12.37 -30.21
CA ALA A 94 31.82 12.32 -28.75
C ALA A 94 31.35 10.92 -28.32
N SER A 95 31.78 10.46 -27.14
CA SER A 95 31.65 9.07 -26.69
C SER A 95 30.26 8.71 -26.14
N SER A 96 29.93 7.43 -26.21
CA SER A 96 28.66 6.85 -25.77
C SER A 96 28.61 6.65 -24.24
N VAL A 97 27.88 7.51 -23.54
CA VAL A 97 27.12 7.12 -22.33
C VAL A 97 25.75 7.78 -22.43
N GLN A 98 24.69 6.97 -22.59
CA GLN A 98 23.33 7.40 -22.31
C GLN A 98 22.88 6.65 -21.05
N THR A 99 23.04 7.28 -19.88
CA THR A 99 22.36 6.82 -18.67
C THR A 99 20.86 7.02 -18.87
N THR A 100 20.11 5.93 -18.80
CA THR A 100 18.64 5.95 -18.93
C THR A 100 17.98 6.38 -17.62
N GLU A 101 18.25 7.61 -17.20
CA GLU A 101 17.66 8.26 -16.03
C GLU A 101 16.18 8.61 -16.29
N THR A 102 15.27 7.62 -16.24
CA THR A 102 13.84 7.87 -16.51
C THR A 102 12.83 6.86 -15.93
N GLN A 103 12.95 6.43 -14.66
CA GLN A 103 11.84 5.72 -13.98
C GLN A 103 11.47 6.21 -12.56
N ASP A 104 12.42 6.62 -11.71
CA ASP A 104 12.19 6.56 -10.25
C ASP A 104 11.39 7.70 -9.59
N GLN A 105 11.04 8.76 -10.34
CA GLN A 105 10.40 9.96 -9.76
C GLN A 105 8.87 9.84 -9.54
N ASN A 106 8.24 8.71 -9.89
CA ASN A 106 6.80 8.47 -9.71
C ASN A 106 6.47 7.59 -8.47
N TRP A 107 7.45 7.25 -7.61
CA TRP A 107 7.27 6.49 -6.34
C TRP A 107 6.49 7.26 -5.25
N ARG A 108 6.22 8.55 -5.45
CA ARG A 108 5.92 9.59 -4.44
C ARG A 108 4.58 9.51 -3.68
N LYS A 109 3.83 8.40 -3.75
CA LYS A 109 2.58 8.17 -2.99
C LYS A 109 2.40 6.69 -2.59
N LYS A 110 3.41 6.12 -1.93
CA LYS A 110 3.19 4.99 -1.00
C LYS A 110 2.74 5.54 0.36
N LEU A 111 2.28 4.66 1.23
CA LEU A 111 2.23 4.90 2.68
C LEU A 111 2.70 3.63 3.40
N CYS A 112 3.87 3.70 4.03
CA CYS A 112 4.48 2.58 4.74
C CYS A 112 4.17 2.68 6.24
N LEU A 113 3.19 1.93 6.72
CA LEU A 113 2.84 1.84 8.14
C LEU A 113 3.81 0.87 8.82
N ASP A 114 5.02 1.36 9.07
CA ASP A 114 6.14 0.60 9.64
C ASP A 114 6.32 0.85 11.14
N TYR A 115 7.40 0.31 11.73
CA TYR A 115 7.69 0.43 13.16
C TYR A 115 7.81 1.88 13.66
N SER A 116 8.25 2.84 12.83
CA SER A 116 8.36 4.26 13.21
C SER A 116 6.99 4.90 13.51
N LEU A 117 5.94 4.42 12.82
CA LEU A 117 4.55 4.81 13.01
C LEU A 117 3.81 3.88 14.00
N GLY A 118 4.52 3.04 14.75
CA GLY A 118 3.94 2.08 15.67
C GLY A 118 3.41 0.79 15.02
N GLY A 119 3.98 0.41 13.87
CA GLY A 119 3.66 -0.81 13.10
C GLY A 119 3.88 -2.13 13.85
N HIS A 120 3.71 -3.26 13.16
CA HIS A 120 3.82 -4.57 13.82
C HIS A 120 5.28 -4.94 14.11
N THR A 121 5.54 -5.45 15.31
CA THR A 121 6.89 -5.86 15.77
C THR A 121 7.26 -7.29 15.35
N ALA A 122 6.32 -7.98 14.69
CA ALA A 122 6.48 -9.24 14.00
C ALA A 122 5.52 -9.26 12.82
N SER A 123 5.80 -10.10 11.81
CA SER A 123 4.97 -10.33 10.62
C SER A 123 3.48 -9.97 10.77
N ALA A 124 3.04 -9.01 9.96
CA ALA A 124 1.62 -8.80 9.69
C ALA A 124 1.09 -10.03 8.93
N SER A 125 -0.04 -10.56 9.38
CA SER A 125 -0.65 -11.80 8.86
C SER A 125 -1.91 -11.55 8.05
N CYS A 126 -2.67 -10.50 8.39
CA CYS A 126 -3.92 -10.16 7.71
C CYS A 126 -4.18 -8.65 7.67
N VAL A 127 -4.89 -8.19 6.64
CA VAL A 127 -5.33 -6.81 6.47
C VAL A 127 -6.75 -6.70 5.92
N ALA A 128 -7.45 -5.60 6.23
CA ALA A 128 -8.77 -5.22 5.72
C ALA A 128 -8.95 -3.68 5.71
N PHE A 129 -10.00 -3.21 5.05
CA PHE A 129 -10.58 -1.88 5.28
C PHE A 129 -11.70 -1.93 6.33
N SER A 130 -12.03 -0.81 6.96
CA SER A 130 -13.23 -0.67 7.79
C SER A 130 -14.49 -0.55 6.94
N MET A 131 -15.45 -1.45 7.17
CA MET A 131 -16.81 -1.34 6.63
C MET A 131 -17.76 -0.49 7.50
N PHE A 132 -17.33 -0.18 8.73
CA PHE A 132 -18.09 0.59 9.73
C PHE A 132 -17.77 2.10 9.65
N GLY A 133 -18.67 2.93 10.19
CA GLY A 133 -18.50 4.38 10.20
C GLY A 133 -18.37 4.95 8.78
N GLU A 134 -17.33 5.74 8.53
CA GLU A 134 -16.96 6.07 7.16
C GLU A 134 -16.21 4.90 6.49
N LYS A 135 -16.92 4.19 5.61
CA LYS A 135 -16.38 3.09 4.81
C LYS A 135 -15.04 3.44 4.17
N GLY A 136 -14.03 2.63 4.48
CA GLY A 136 -12.67 2.76 3.92
C GLY A 136 -11.78 3.77 4.62
N LYS A 137 -12.28 4.54 5.60
CA LYS A 137 -11.50 5.52 6.36
C LYS A 137 -10.34 4.88 7.14
N HIS A 138 -10.52 3.67 7.63
CA HIS A 138 -9.50 2.95 8.39
C HIS A 138 -8.98 1.71 7.69
N ILE A 139 -7.67 1.50 7.79
CA ILE A 139 -7.03 0.21 7.52
C ILE A 139 -6.95 -0.56 8.83
N LEU A 140 -7.14 -1.88 8.76
CA LEU A 140 -7.16 -2.79 9.89
C LEU A 140 -6.13 -3.89 9.66
N SER A 141 -5.14 -4.03 10.53
CA SER A 141 -4.06 -5.03 10.37
C SER A 141 -3.89 -5.90 11.62
N GLY A 142 -3.62 -7.19 11.42
CA GLY A 142 -3.36 -8.15 12.50
C GLY A 142 -1.99 -8.80 12.36
N GLY A 143 -1.34 -9.08 13.48
CA GLY A 143 0.07 -9.51 13.49
C GLY A 143 0.41 -10.75 14.34
N ASN A 144 1.58 -11.30 14.03
CA ASN A 144 2.28 -12.29 14.84
C ASN A 144 2.79 -11.73 16.18
N ASP A 145 2.80 -10.40 16.34
CA ASP A 145 3.07 -9.68 17.59
C ASP A 145 1.91 -9.76 18.59
N LYS A 146 0.77 -10.37 18.19
CA LYS A 146 -0.47 -10.50 18.95
C LYS A 146 -1.23 -9.17 19.09
N SER A 147 -1.10 -8.25 18.14
CA SER A 147 -1.94 -7.05 18.08
C SER A 147 -2.90 -7.06 16.88
N VAL A 148 -4.00 -6.32 17.03
CA VAL A 148 -4.73 -5.73 15.90
C VAL A 148 -4.58 -4.22 15.97
N LYS A 149 -4.18 -3.59 14.87
CA LYS A 149 -3.97 -2.14 14.73
C LYS A 149 -5.01 -1.54 13.79
N VAL A 150 -5.49 -0.35 14.14
CA VAL A 150 -6.44 0.45 13.36
C VAL A 150 -5.74 1.72 12.94
N TRP A 151 -5.81 2.03 11.65
CA TRP A 151 -5.02 3.09 11.02
C TRP A 151 -5.91 4.10 10.30
N ASP A 152 -5.92 5.36 10.73
CA ASP A 152 -6.64 6.45 10.06
C ASP A 152 -5.83 6.99 8.88
N TRP A 153 -5.59 6.11 7.91
CA TRP A 153 -4.70 6.34 6.77
C TRP A 153 -5.19 7.48 5.84
N CYS A 154 -6.48 7.84 5.88
CA CYS A 154 -6.99 9.02 5.17
C CYS A 154 -6.31 10.31 5.61
N ARG A 155 -6.05 10.48 6.92
CA ARG A 155 -5.37 11.67 7.48
C ARG A 155 -4.01 11.91 6.83
N TYR A 156 -3.32 10.86 6.37
CA TYR A 156 -2.03 10.99 5.69
C TYR A 156 -2.10 11.87 4.43
N PHE A 157 -3.25 11.95 3.75
CA PHE A 157 -3.42 12.77 2.54
C PHE A 157 -3.94 14.19 2.84
N ASP A 158 -4.64 14.37 3.96
CA ASP A 158 -5.08 15.69 4.43
C ASP A 158 -3.94 16.48 5.11
N ASP A 159 -3.15 15.79 5.95
CA ASP A 159 -2.16 16.37 6.86
C ASP A 159 -0.80 16.67 6.18
N VAL A 160 -0.68 16.45 4.86
CA VAL A 160 0.51 16.82 4.05
C VAL A 160 0.80 18.33 4.09
N GLN A 161 -0.13 19.13 4.59
CA GLN A 161 0.00 20.58 4.77
C GLN A 161 0.47 21.01 6.17
N THR A 162 0.64 20.09 7.13
CA THR A 162 0.96 20.41 8.52
C THR A 162 2.21 19.67 9.02
N SER A 163 3.15 20.39 9.63
CA SER A 163 4.52 19.92 9.86
C SER A 163 4.70 19.08 11.15
N SER A 164 3.83 18.11 11.37
CA SER A 164 3.89 17.16 12.49
C SER A 164 3.89 15.72 11.95
N ASN A 165 4.57 14.79 12.63
CA ASN A 165 4.38 13.37 12.34
C ASN A 165 2.90 13.02 12.51
N PRO A 166 2.21 12.50 11.48
CA PRO A 166 0.80 12.25 11.55
C PRO A 166 0.54 11.06 12.48
N ASP A 167 -0.30 11.25 13.49
CA ASP A 167 -0.75 10.19 14.38
C ASP A 167 -1.80 9.33 13.65
N LEU A 168 -1.30 8.38 12.86
CA LEU A 168 -2.09 7.50 12.01
C LEU A 168 -2.61 6.26 12.76
N MET A 169 -1.97 5.84 13.86
CA MET A 169 -2.37 4.63 14.60
C MET A 169 -3.52 4.94 15.58
N HIS A 170 -4.74 4.96 15.05
CA HIS A 170 -5.95 5.26 15.81
C HIS A 170 -6.21 4.32 17.01
N LEU A 171 -5.91 3.03 16.89
CA LEU A 171 -6.09 2.06 17.99
C LEU A 171 -5.11 0.88 17.89
N ASN A 172 -4.70 0.33 19.04
CA ASN A 172 -3.86 -0.86 19.15
C ASN A 172 -4.45 -1.86 20.19
N ILE A 173 -5.12 -2.90 19.71
CA ILE A 173 -5.75 -3.95 20.53
C ILE A 173 -4.75 -5.08 20.76
N ASN A 174 -4.31 -5.26 22.01
CA ASN A 174 -3.37 -6.32 22.39
C ASN A 174 -4.09 -7.62 22.77
N LEU A 175 -3.58 -8.76 22.30
CA LEU A 175 -4.17 -10.09 22.43
C LEU A 175 -3.19 -11.10 23.07
N SER A 176 -3.71 -12.24 23.53
CA SER A 176 -2.87 -13.32 24.10
C SER A 176 -2.25 -14.24 23.05
N LYS A 177 -2.69 -14.16 21.79
CA LYS A 177 -2.37 -15.06 20.67
C LYS A 177 -2.11 -14.28 19.39
N LYS A 178 -1.37 -14.90 18.46
CA LYS A 178 -1.09 -14.35 17.12
C LYS A 178 -2.38 -14.26 16.32
N VAL A 179 -2.61 -13.17 15.61
CA VAL A 179 -3.76 -13.02 14.71
C VAL A 179 -3.52 -13.83 13.43
N ASN A 180 -4.56 -14.49 12.91
CA ASN A 180 -4.54 -15.17 11.62
C ASN A 180 -5.42 -14.46 10.57
N TRP A 181 -6.62 -14.03 10.97
CA TRP A 181 -7.55 -13.29 10.12
C TRP A 181 -8.31 -12.23 10.90
N LEU A 182 -8.71 -11.17 10.20
CA LEU A 182 -9.69 -10.19 10.67
C LEU A 182 -10.60 -9.74 9.53
N ARG A 183 -11.85 -9.40 9.85
CA ARG A 183 -12.82 -8.73 8.96
C ARG A 183 -13.79 -7.86 9.76
N THR A 184 -14.41 -6.90 9.09
CA THR A 184 -15.54 -6.12 9.62
C THR A 184 -16.83 -6.54 8.91
N THR A 185 -17.97 -6.27 9.53
CA THR A 185 -19.30 -6.53 8.93
C THR A 185 -19.73 -5.35 8.04
N PRO A 186 -20.38 -5.56 6.87
CA PRO A 186 -20.91 -4.50 6.00
C PRO A 186 -22.07 -3.64 6.57
N ALA A 187 -22.24 -3.58 7.89
CA ALA A 187 -23.30 -2.86 8.58
C ALA A 187 -22.68 -1.76 9.47
N ASP A 188 -23.45 -0.71 9.76
CA ASP A 188 -23.00 0.48 10.53
C ASP A 188 -22.56 0.17 11.98
N SER A 189 -22.72 -1.07 12.44
CA SER A 189 -22.13 -1.53 13.70
C SER A 189 -20.61 -1.58 13.60
N GLU A 190 -19.92 -0.96 14.56
CA GLU A 190 -18.45 -0.88 14.68
C GLU A 190 -17.82 -2.21 15.12
N ASN A 191 -18.13 -3.29 14.39
CA ASN A 191 -17.79 -4.66 14.73
C ASN A 191 -16.55 -5.15 13.96
N LEU A 192 -15.54 -5.56 14.72
CA LEU A 192 -14.31 -6.18 14.26
C LEU A 192 -14.29 -7.66 14.66
N ILE A 193 -14.38 -8.55 13.67
CA ILE A 193 -14.27 -10.00 13.85
C ILE A 193 -12.80 -10.40 13.73
N VAL A 194 -12.27 -11.08 14.75
CA VAL A 194 -10.86 -11.53 14.81
C VAL A 194 -10.81 -13.05 15.03
N CYS A 195 -10.01 -13.71 14.20
CA CYS A 195 -9.60 -15.11 14.36
C CYS A 195 -8.11 -15.15 14.67
N ASP A 196 -7.75 -15.58 15.87
CA ASP A 196 -6.36 -15.72 16.32
C ASP A 196 -5.89 -17.19 16.25
N THR A 197 -4.79 -17.51 16.91
CA THR A 197 -4.21 -18.87 17.04
C THR A 197 -4.80 -19.66 18.22
N SER A 198 -6.03 -19.33 18.65
CA SER A 198 -6.81 -20.13 19.61
C SER A 198 -7.77 -21.10 18.88
N LYS A 199 -8.98 -21.29 19.44
CA LYS A 199 -10.06 -22.11 18.86
C LYS A 199 -11.41 -21.35 18.88
N VAL A 200 -11.39 -20.03 19.01
CA VAL A 200 -12.59 -19.18 19.04
C VAL A 200 -12.54 -18.10 17.95
N VAL A 201 -13.71 -17.58 17.60
CA VAL A 201 -13.86 -16.35 16.83
C VAL A 201 -14.33 -15.28 17.82
N THR A 202 -13.62 -14.16 17.90
CA THR A 202 -13.96 -13.07 18.81
C THR A 202 -14.49 -11.89 18.03
N VAL A 203 -15.61 -11.32 18.48
CA VAL A 203 -16.15 -10.06 17.94
C VAL A 203 -15.88 -8.95 18.95
N TYR A 204 -15.18 -7.91 18.50
CA TYR A 204 -14.91 -6.69 19.24
C TYR A 204 -15.80 -5.57 18.72
N THR A 205 -16.26 -4.70 19.61
CA THR A 205 -16.77 -3.38 19.22
C THR A 205 -15.63 -2.38 19.31
N VAL A 206 -15.49 -1.52 18.29
CA VAL A 206 -14.36 -0.59 18.10
C VAL A 206 -14.90 0.84 18.06
N ALA A 207 -15.16 1.37 19.26
CA ALA A 207 -15.62 2.73 19.53
C ALA A 207 -14.47 3.64 20.01
#